data_AF-A0ABC9QV43-F1
#
_entry.id   AF-A0ABC9QV43-F1
#
_cell.length_a   1.000
_cell.length_b   1.000
_cell.length_c   1.000
_cell.angle_alpha   90.00
_cell.angle_beta   90.00
_cell.angle_gamma   90.00
#
_symmetry.space_group_name_H-M   'P 1'
#
loop_
_entity.id
_entity.type
_entity.pdbx_description
1 polymer ?
#
loop_
_entity_poly.entity_id
_entity_poly.type
_entity_poly.pdbx_seq_one_letter_code
_entity_poly.pdbx_strand_id
1 'polypeptide(L)'
;MSDYTSIARIDLVERFDFITIDLENKNFYIQVVDVKSNNVLLGITIDLENDTTKVAGNGSVKKYTDEEIEHLLIGLKITAQSCIDNNLYNAYELKKYLEN
;
A
#
# COMPACT_ATOMS: atom_id res chain seq x y z
N MET A 1 -3.67 -39.92 -20.57
CA MET A 1 -3.18 -38.53 -20.64
C MET A 1 -4.21 -37.75 -19.85
N SER A 2 -3.92 -37.47 -18.58
CA SER A 2 -4.90 -36.95 -17.64
C SER A 2 -4.55 -35.49 -17.37
N ASP A 3 -5.43 -34.59 -17.80
CA ASP A 3 -5.32 -33.16 -17.56
C ASP A 3 -5.39 -32.88 -16.06
N TYR A 4 -4.29 -32.39 -15.48
CA TYR A 4 -4.31 -31.75 -14.17
C TYR A 4 -4.43 -30.25 -14.39
N THR A 5 -5.66 -29.78 -14.58
CA THR A 5 -5.97 -28.34 -14.46
C THR A 5 -6.07 -28.01 -12.97
N SER A 6 -5.04 -27.38 -12.41
CA SER A 6 -5.09 -26.83 -11.06
C SER A 6 -5.84 -25.51 -11.06
N ILE A 7 -7.06 -25.49 -10.53
CA ILE A 7 -7.81 -24.26 -10.25
C ILE A 7 -7.32 -23.72 -8.90
N ALA A 8 -6.41 -22.75 -8.91
CA ALA A 8 -6.06 -22.02 -7.70
C ALA A 8 -7.17 -21.01 -7.38
N ARG A 9 -7.98 -21.30 -6.37
CA ARG A 9 -8.91 -20.33 -5.79
C ARG A 9 -8.07 -19.38 -4.92
N ILE A 10 -7.71 -18.24 -5.47
CA ILE A 10 -7.01 -17.19 -4.71
C ILE A 10 -8.07 -16.52 -3.83
N ASP A 11 -8.28 -17.09 -2.64
CA ASP A 11 -8.96 -16.37 -1.56
C ASP A 11 -8.00 -15.27 -1.11
N LEU A 12 -8.21 -14.03 -1.58
CA LEU A 12 -7.50 -12.85 -1.10
C LEU A 12 -7.71 -12.76 0.42
N VAL A 13 -6.70 -13.16 1.19
CA VAL A 13 -6.72 -13.12 2.66
C VAL A 13 -6.55 -11.70 3.19
N GLU A 14 -5.93 -10.83 2.40
CA GLU A 14 -5.56 -9.46 2.75
C GLU A 14 -5.87 -8.54 1.57
N ARG A 15 -6.24 -7.30 1.88
CA ARG A 15 -6.46 -6.25 0.88
C ARG A 15 -5.93 -4.90 1.38
N PHE A 16 -5.46 -4.08 0.44
CA PHE A 16 -5.24 -2.66 0.67
C PHE A 16 -6.61 -1.97 0.61
N ASP A 17 -7.14 -1.58 1.76
CA ASP A 17 -8.51 -1.07 1.84
C ASP A 17 -8.59 0.40 1.42
N PHE A 18 -7.52 1.18 1.65
CA PHE A 18 -7.41 2.53 1.12
C PHE A 18 -5.98 3.02 1.06
N ILE A 19 -5.73 3.81 0.02
CA ILE A 19 -4.55 4.64 -0.18
C ILE A 19 -5.08 6.06 -0.24
N THR A 20 -4.76 6.87 0.78
CA THR A 20 -5.13 8.29 0.81
C THR A 20 -3.89 9.12 0.61
N ILE A 21 -3.94 10.02 -0.36
CA ILE A 21 -2.90 11.01 -0.60
C ILE A 21 -3.50 12.38 -0.31
N ASP A 22 -3.02 13.00 0.75
CA ASP A 22 -3.28 14.40 1.04
C ASP A 22 -2.13 15.22 0.46
N LEU A 23 -2.32 15.73 -0.75
CA LEU A 23 -1.29 16.48 -1.46
C LEU A 23 -1.11 17.90 -0.93
N GLU A 24 -2.13 18.47 -0.30
CA GLU A 24 -2.05 19.78 0.34
C GLU A 24 -1.11 19.71 1.54
N ASN A 25 -1.30 18.68 2.39
CA ASN A 25 -0.46 18.45 3.56
C ASN A 25 0.72 17.52 3.28
N LYS A 26 0.96 17.14 2.01
CA LYS A 26 2.00 16.20 1.57
C LYS A 26 2.08 14.93 2.43
N ASN A 27 0.93 14.41 2.81
CA ASN A 27 0.79 13.23 3.65
C ASN A 27 0.24 12.04 2.86
N PHE A 28 0.81 10.87 3.09
CA PHE A 28 0.36 9.62 2.51
C PHE A 28 -0.10 8.67 3.60
N TYR A 29 -1.21 7.97 3.38
CA TYR A 29 -1.75 7.01 4.33
C TYR A 29 -2.19 5.72 3.66
N ILE A 30 -1.85 4.59 4.28
CA ILE A 30 -2.24 3.25 3.82
C ILE A 30 -2.71 2.41 4.99
N GLN A 31 -3.74 1.61 4.74
CA GLN A 31 -4.08 0.48 5.59
C GLN A 31 -4.11 -0.84 4.82
N VAL A 32 -3.46 -1.85 5.40
CA VAL A 32 -3.66 -3.26 5.07
C VAL A 32 -4.63 -3.84 6.08
N VAL A 33 -5.68 -4.47 5.57
CA VAL A 33 -6.76 -5.03 6.37
C VAL A 33 -6.88 -6.52 6.09
N ASP A 34 -7.05 -7.31 7.15
CA ASP A 34 -7.41 -8.71 7.03
C ASP A 34 -8.86 -8.82 6.57
N VAL A 35 -9.08 -9.43 5.41
CA VAL A 35 -10.41 -9.45 4.76
C VAL A 35 -11.44 -10.21 5.60
N LYS A 36 -10.99 -11.24 6.34
CA LYS A 36 -11.88 -12.11 7.11
C LYS A 36 -12.35 -11.46 8.42
N SER A 37 -11.46 -10.75 9.09
CA SER A 37 -11.72 -10.15 10.41
C SER A 37 -11.95 -8.64 10.36
N ASN A 38 -11.72 -8.00 9.21
CA ASN A 38 -11.80 -6.56 9.01
C ASN A 38 -10.90 -5.74 9.96
N ASN A 39 -9.83 -6.36 10.46
CA ASN A 39 -8.87 -5.73 11.35
C ASN A 39 -7.73 -5.10 10.55
N VAL A 40 -7.32 -3.89 10.94
CA VAL A 40 -6.12 -3.25 10.39
C VAL A 40 -4.88 -3.98 10.87
N LEU A 41 -4.18 -4.63 9.93
CA LEU A 41 -2.93 -5.34 10.18
C LEU A 41 -1.74 -4.38 10.19
N LEU A 42 -1.74 -3.44 9.25
CA LEU A 42 -0.66 -2.48 9.04
C LEU A 42 -1.26 -1.14 8.61
N GLY A 43 -0.88 -0.09 9.29
CA GLY A 43 -1.17 1.31 8.97
C GLY A 43 0.14 2.04 8.77
N ILE A 44 0.34 2.63 7.60
CA ILE A 44 1.53 3.41 7.28
C ILE A 44 1.10 4.85 7.06
N THR A 45 1.75 5.79 7.74
CA THR A 45 1.64 7.22 7.47
C THR A 45 3.01 7.74 7.05
N ILE A 46 3.06 8.46 5.93
CA ILE A 46 4.28 9.09 5.42
C ILE A 46 4.03 10.59 5.37
N ASP A 47 4.82 11.34 6.12
CA ASP A 47 4.89 12.79 6.01
C ASP A 47 6.08 13.12 5.11
N LEU A 48 5.77 13.58 3.89
CA LEU A 48 6.78 13.83 2.85
C LEU A 48 7.47 15.18 3.05
N GLU A 49 6.87 16.10 3.81
CA GLU A 49 7.49 17.38 4.11
C GLU A 49 8.64 17.22 5.11
N ASN A 50 8.44 16.37 6.12
CA ASN A 50 9.44 16.12 7.16
C ASN A 50 10.24 14.83 6.94
N ASP A 51 10.02 14.11 5.83
CA ASP A 51 10.53 12.75 5.54
C ASP A 51 10.38 11.79 6.73
N THR A 52 9.23 11.87 7.42
CA THR A 52 8.95 10.98 8.54
C THR A 52 7.98 9.89 8.13
N THR A 53 8.18 8.69 8.69
CA THR A 53 7.32 7.55 8.45
C THR A 53 6.89 6.99 9.79
N LYS A 54 5.57 6.81 9.96
CA LYS A 54 4.97 6.18 11.13
C LYS A 54 4.31 4.90 10.69
N VAL A 55 4.73 3.80 11.30
CA VAL A 55 4.12 2.49 11.13
C VAL A 55 3.33 2.18 12.39
N ALA A 56 2.02 1.96 12.24
CA ALA A 56 1.10 1.58 13.29
C ALA A 56 0.41 0.25 12.91
N GLY A 57 0.06 -0.60 13.85
CA GLY A 57 -0.60 -1.87 13.53
C GLY A 57 -0.78 -2.74 14.77
N ASN A 58 -1.83 -3.56 14.78
CA ASN A 58 -2.27 -4.28 15.97
C ASN A 58 -1.51 -5.61 16.18
N GLY A 59 -0.17 -5.55 16.15
CA GLY A 59 0.71 -6.71 16.34
C GLY A 59 0.93 -7.60 15.11
N SER A 60 0.26 -7.30 13.99
CA SER A 60 0.37 -8.03 12.72
C SER A 60 1.60 -7.65 11.89
N VAL A 61 2.42 -6.71 12.36
CA VAL A 61 3.82 -6.55 11.93
C VAL A 61 4.53 -7.91 11.97
N LYS A 62 4.18 -8.83 12.90
CA LYS A 62 4.74 -10.19 12.96
C LYS A 62 4.48 -11.08 11.74
N LYS A 63 3.53 -10.73 10.86
CA LYS A 63 3.21 -11.51 9.65
C LYS A 63 4.10 -11.16 8.46
N TYR A 64 4.66 -9.96 8.45
CA TYR A 64 5.57 -9.48 7.43
C TYR A 64 6.96 -9.37 8.01
N THR A 65 7.99 -9.67 7.23
CA THR A 65 9.36 -9.40 7.67
C THR A 65 9.62 -7.90 7.68
N ASP A 66 10.61 -7.45 8.46
CA ASP A 66 11.04 -6.06 8.44
C ASP A 66 11.44 -5.62 7.00
N GLU A 67 12.02 -6.54 6.22
CA GLU A 67 12.40 -6.32 4.82
C GLU A 67 11.19 -6.17 3.88
N GLU A 68 10.12 -6.94 4.07
CA GLU A 68 8.88 -6.79 3.31
C GLU A 68 8.20 -5.44 3.59
N ILE A 69 8.22 -5.02 4.85
CA ILE A 69 7.71 -3.70 5.27
C ILE A 69 8.61 -2.60 4.68
N GLU A 70 9.92 -2.75 4.73
CA GLU A 70 10.86 -1.77 4.16
C GLU A 70 10.69 -1.61 2.65
N HIS A 71 10.60 -2.71 1.90
CA HIS A 71 10.34 -2.67 0.46
C HIS A 71 8.99 -2.01 0.12
N LEU A 72 7.94 -2.33 0.89
CA LEU A 72 6.65 -1.66 0.75
C LEU A 72 6.81 -0.15 1.00
N LEU A 73 7.46 0.26 2.08
CA LEU A 73 7.70 1.66 2.41
C LEU A 73 8.47 2.40 1.30
N ILE A 74 9.51 1.79 0.75
CA ILE A 74 10.29 2.37 -0.36
C ILE A 74 9.39 2.59 -1.59
N GLY A 75 8.62 1.58 -1.99
CA GLY A 75 7.72 1.67 -3.14
C GLY A 75 6.67 2.78 -2.96
N LEU A 76 6.17 2.94 -1.75
CA LEU A 76 5.18 3.97 -1.41
C LEU A 76 5.77 5.37 -1.40
N LYS A 77 6.97 5.56 -0.83
CA LYS A 77 7.68 6.84 -0.89
C LYS A 77 7.92 7.27 -2.34
N ILE A 78 8.40 6.36 -3.19
CA ILE A 78 8.62 6.62 -4.62
C ILE A 78 7.30 7.00 -5.32
N THR A 79 6.24 6.25 -5.06
CA THR A 79 4.91 6.52 -5.65
C THR A 79 4.39 7.88 -5.21
N ALA A 80 4.49 8.20 -3.93
CA ALA A 80 4.03 9.46 -3.36
C ALA A 80 4.83 10.66 -3.93
N GLN A 81 6.16 10.53 -4.02
CA GLN A 81 7.01 11.54 -4.64
C GLN A 81 6.64 11.74 -6.12
N SER A 82 6.38 10.66 -6.86
CA SER A 82 5.93 10.74 -8.25
C SER A 82 4.60 11.47 -8.39
N CYS A 83 3.66 11.28 -7.45
CA CYS A 83 2.40 12.01 -7.43
C CYS A 83 2.61 13.51 -7.19
N ILE A 84 3.52 13.88 -6.29
CA ILE A 84 3.87 15.29 -6.03
C ILE A 84 4.53 15.94 -7.24
N ASP A 85 5.59 15.32 -7.77
CA ASP A 85 6.40 15.87 -8.85
C ASP A 85 5.59 16.09 -10.14
N ASN A 86 4.55 15.28 -10.34
CA ASN A 86 3.69 15.32 -11.52
C ASN A 86 2.29 15.90 -11.24
N ASN A 87 2.03 16.41 -10.03
CA ASN A 87 0.72 16.94 -9.63
C ASN A 87 -0.44 15.95 -9.93
N LEU A 88 -0.31 14.70 -9.49
CA LEU A 88 -1.32 13.64 -9.69
C LEU A 88 -2.22 13.57 -8.45
N TYR A 89 -3.48 13.99 -8.58
CA TYR A 89 -4.41 14.18 -7.45
C TYR A 89 -5.40 13.04 -7.22
N ASN A 90 -5.42 12.05 -8.11
CA ASN A 90 -6.35 10.94 -7.99
C ASN A 90 -5.79 9.65 -8.61
N ALA A 91 -6.43 8.53 -8.29
CA ALA A 91 -6.03 7.21 -8.76
C ALA A 91 -6.07 7.07 -10.29
N TYR A 92 -6.94 7.81 -10.98
CA TYR A 92 -7.01 7.78 -12.44
C TYR A 92 -5.78 8.44 -13.08
N GLU A 93 -5.36 9.59 -12.57
CA GLU A 93 -4.16 10.29 -13.00
C GLU A 93 -2.89 9.49 -12.72
N LEU A 94 -2.77 8.91 -11.51
CA LEU A 94 -1.66 8.03 -11.17
C LEU A 94 -1.61 6.81 -12.09
N LYS A 95 -2.75 6.14 -12.30
CA LYS A 95 -2.83 4.99 -13.19
C LYS A 95 -2.37 5.34 -14.60
N LYS A 96 -2.87 6.45 -15.16
CA LYS A 96 -2.49 6.92 -16.49
C LYS A 96 -1.00 7.26 -16.57
N TYR A 97 -0.41 7.82 -15.52
CA TYR A 97 1.02 8.11 -15.45
C TYR A 97 1.87 6.83 -15.49
N LEU A 98 1.49 5.80 -14.73
CA LEU A 98 2.20 4.52 -14.65
C LEU A 98 2.06 3.65 -15.92
N GLU A 99 1.04 3.89 -16.74
CA GLU A 99 0.81 3.18 -18.01
C GLU A 99 1.57 3.78 -19.21
N ASN A 100 2.27 4.91 -19.04
CA ASN A 100 3.12 5.55 -20.07
C ASN A 100 4.61 5.24 -19.86
#